data_AF-A0A440SAS7-F1
#
_entry.id   AF-A0A440SAS7-F1
#
_cell.length_a   1.000
_cell.length_b   1.000
_cell.length_c   1.000
_cell.angle_alpha   90.00
_cell.angle_beta   90.00
_cell.angle_gamma   90.00
#
_symmetry.space_group_name_H-M   'P 1'
#
loop_
_entity.id
_entity.type
_entity.pdbx_description
1 polymer ?
#
loop_
_entity_poly.entity_id
_entity_poly.type
_entity_poly.pdbx_seq_one_letter_code
_entity_poly.pdbx_strand_id
1 'polypeptide(L)'
;MSATKEFFRSWLEENVGNLPADTQVSVPVLVRQFEQDADAAGYGHEVREEEIGNIEDAIERALDMTAEQEDPTESNPRKETSLAPVIEALDESEPAQAEDHEDRD
;
A
#
# COMPACT_ATOMS: atom_id res chain seq x y z
N MET A 1 2.95 7.17 -8.84
CA MET A 1 2.13 6.18 -8.11
C MET A 1 0.92 5.83 -8.95
N SER A 2 0.52 4.57 -8.98
CA SER A 2 -0.64 4.10 -9.75
C SER A 2 -1.92 4.17 -8.92
N ALA A 3 -3.07 4.35 -9.57
CA ALA A 3 -4.37 4.51 -8.89
C ALA A 3 -4.70 3.34 -7.94
N THR A 4 -4.32 2.11 -8.31
CA THR A 4 -4.52 0.91 -7.50
C THR A 4 -3.65 0.91 -6.24
N LYS A 5 -2.41 1.40 -6.32
CA LYS A 5 -1.51 1.55 -5.16
C LYS A 5 -2.00 2.66 -4.23
N GLU A 6 -2.47 3.78 -4.78
CA GLU A 6 -3.03 4.87 -3.98
C GLU A 6 -4.29 4.42 -3.24
N PHE A 7 -5.18 3.69 -3.92
CA PHE A 7 -6.35 3.10 -3.30
C PHE A 7 -5.99 2.13 -2.18
N PHE A 8 -5.05 1.21 -2.42
CA PHE A 8 -4.60 0.26 -1.39
C PHE A 8 -4.01 0.95 -0.17
N ARG A 9 -3.21 2.00 -0.38
CA ARG A 9 -2.67 2.80 0.72
C ARG A 9 -3.76 3.48 1.54
N SER A 10 -4.70 4.19 0.90
CA SER A 10 -5.81 4.82 1.61
C SER A 10 -6.65 3.79 2.36
N TRP A 11 -6.92 2.65 1.72
CA TRP A 11 -7.65 1.54 2.33
C TRP A 11 -6.93 1.00 3.57
N LEU A 12 -5.59 0.84 3.53
CA LEU A 12 -4.79 0.43 4.68
C LEU A 12 -4.84 1.48 5.81
N GLU A 13 -4.72 2.77 5.50
CA GLU A 13 -4.81 3.83 6.53
C GLU A 13 -6.18 3.83 7.23
N GLU A 14 -7.26 3.59 6.47
CA GLU A 14 -8.63 3.55 7.01
C GLU A 14 -8.95 2.27 7.79
N ASN A 15 -8.46 1.11 7.32
CA ASN A 15 -8.85 -0.20 7.85
C ASN A 15 -7.81 -0.84 8.76
N VAL A 16 -6.53 -0.46 8.65
CA VAL A 16 -5.40 -1.02 9.42
C VAL A 16 -4.75 0.05 10.28
N GLY A 17 -4.44 1.22 9.72
CA GLY A 17 -3.72 2.30 10.40
C GLY A 17 -4.47 2.98 11.54
N ASN A 18 -5.77 2.73 11.69
CA ASN A 18 -6.60 3.25 12.79
C ASN A 18 -7.10 2.16 13.74
N LEU A 19 -6.59 0.92 13.63
CA LEU A 19 -6.98 -0.14 14.55
C LEU A 19 -6.21 -0.04 15.86
N PRO A 20 -6.89 -0.15 17.02
CA PRO A 20 -6.17 -0.27 18.28
C PRO A 20 -5.35 -1.57 18.30
N ALA A 21 -4.16 -1.53 18.91
CA ALA A 21 -3.22 -2.65 19.04
C ALA A 21 -3.84 -3.98 19.53
N ASP A 22 -4.93 -3.89 20.30
CA ASP A 22 -5.67 -5.04 20.84
C ASP A 22 -6.65 -5.67 19.82
N THR A 23 -6.76 -5.10 18.61
CA THR A 23 -7.66 -5.60 17.57
C THR A 23 -7.01 -6.80 16.87
N GLN A 24 -7.40 -8.00 17.28
CA GLN A 24 -7.12 -9.21 16.50
C GLN A 24 -7.98 -9.24 15.21
N VAL A 25 -7.60 -8.46 14.21
CA VAL A 25 -8.02 -8.67 12.83
C VAL A 25 -7.12 -9.72 12.20
N SER A 26 -7.74 -10.67 11.51
CA SER A 26 -7.01 -11.67 10.75
C SER A 26 -6.69 -11.12 9.37
N VAL A 27 -5.43 -11.24 8.95
CA VAL A 27 -4.96 -10.94 7.58
C VAL A 27 -5.92 -11.45 6.50
N PRO A 28 -6.35 -12.73 6.49
CA PRO A 28 -7.26 -13.23 5.45
C PRO A 28 -8.63 -12.54 5.41
N VAL A 29 -9.06 -11.94 6.54
CA VAL A 29 -10.30 -11.13 6.57
C VAL A 29 -10.06 -9.78 5.90
N LEU A 30 -8.92 -9.15 6.17
CA LEU A 30 -8.52 -7.89 5.54
C LEU A 30 -8.30 -8.05 4.03
N VAL A 31 -7.65 -9.13 3.60
CA VAL A 31 -7.50 -9.48 2.18
C VAL A 31 -8.86 -9.53 1.51
N ARG A 32 -9.79 -10.31 2.06
CA ARG A 32 -11.13 -10.42 1.48
C ARG A 32 -11.87 -9.08 1.43
N GLN A 33 -11.76 -8.27 2.48
CA GLN A 33 -12.40 -6.96 2.54
C GLN A 33 -11.83 -6.03 1.45
N PHE A 34 -10.51 -5.91 1.38
CA PHE A 34 -9.84 -5.17 0.32
C PHE A 34 -10.24 -5.69 -1.07
N GLU A 35 -10.33 -7.01 -1.24
CA GLU A 35 -10.69 -7.59 -2.52
C GLU A 35 -12.08 -7.16 -2.99
N GLN A 36 -13.04 -7.07 -2.07
CA GLN A 36 -14.39 -6.61 -2.34
C GLN A 36 -14.45 -5.10 -2.62
N ASP A 37 -13.73 -4.29 -1.82
CA ASP A 37 -13.70 -2.84 -2.01
C ASP A 37 -12.99 -2.45 -3.31
N ALA A 38 -11.90 -3.14 -3.64
CA ALA A 38 -11.17 -2.92 -4.87
C ALA A 38 -11.98 -3.35 -6.11
N ASP A 39 -12.68 -4.48 -6.05
CA ASP A 39 -13.60 -4.92 -7.12
C ASP A 39 -14.73 -3.89 -7.32
N ALA A 40 -15.32 -3.40 -6.23
CA ALA A 40 -16.34 -2.35 -6.27
C ALA A 40 -15.82 -1.01 -6.83
N ALA A 41 -14.55 -0.70 -6.60
CA ALA A 41 -13.87 0.48 -7.17
C ALA A 41 -13.41 0.27 -8.63
N GLY A 42 -13.54 -0.94 -9.18
CA GLY A 42 -13.15 -1.28 -10.55
C GLY A 42 -11.69 -1.74 -10.71
N TYR A 43 -11.00 -2.05 -9.61
CA TYR A 43 -9.66 -2.64 -9.63
C TYR A 43 -9.76 -4.17 -9.63
N GLY A 44 -9.70 -4.75 -10.83
CA GLY A 44 -9.72 -6.20 -11.04
C GLY A 44 -8.56 -6.93 -10.35
N HIS A 45 -8.67 -8.25 -10.22
CA HIS A 45 -7.63 -9.08 -9.57
C HIS A 45 -6.28 -8.96 -10.25
N GLU A 46 -6.27 -9.04 -11.59
CA GLU A 46 -5.05 -8.96 -12.41
C GLU A 46 -4.29 -7.64 -12.21
N VAL A 47 -4.99 -6.51 -12.16
CA VAL A 47 -4.38 -5.18 -11.96
C VAL A 47 -3.80 -5.05 -10.55
N ARG A 48 -4.49 -5.61 -9.54
CA ARG A 48 -4.00 -5.61 -8.16
C ARG A 48 -2.73 -6.44 -8.01
N GLU A 49 -2.71 -7.63 -8.59
CA GLU A 49 -1.53 -8.50 -8.55
C GLU A 49 -0.35 -7.90 -9.32
N GLU A 50 -0.59 -7.28 -10.49
CA GLU A 50 0.46 -6.64 -11.28
C GLU A 50 1.06 -5.44 -10.54
N GLU A 51 0.22 -4.62 -9.90
CA GLU A 51 0.67 -3.36 -9.31
C GLU A 51 1.12 -3.52 -7.86
N ILE A 52 0.33 -4.18 -7.02
CA ILE A 52 0.61 -4.34 -5.58
C ILE A 52 1.39 -5.63 -5.32
N GLY A 53 1.24 -6.66 -6.16
CA GLY A 53 1.79 -7.98 -5.89
C GLY A 53 0.87 -8.81 -5.01
N ASN A 54 1.46 -9.57 -4.09
CA ASN A 54 0.69 -10.38 -3.16
C ASN A 54 0.02 -9.50 -2.10
N ILE A 55 -1.31 -9.39 -2.17
CA ILE A 55 -2.11 -8.57 -1.26
C ILE A 55 -1.99 -9.02 0.19
N GLU A 56 -1.91 -10.34 0.43
CA GLU A 56 -1.77 -10.89 1.78
C GLU A 56 -0.46 -10.44 2.41
N ASP A 57 0.66 -10.61 1.70
CA ASP A 57 2.00 -10.17 2.14
C ASP A 57 2.05 -8.65 2.38
N ALA A 58 1.45 -7.87 1.48
CA ALA A 58 1.41 -6.42 1.60
C ALA A 58 0.61 -5.95 2.83
N ILE A 59 -0.48 -6.63 3.17
CA ILE A 59 -1.29 -6.36 4.37
C ILE A 59 -0.54 -6.81 5.63
N GLU A 60 0.08 -7.99 5.63
CA GLU A 60 0.91 -8.47 6.75
C GLU A 60 2.02 -7.48 7.09
N ARG A 61 2.71 -7.00 6.06
CA ARG A 61 3.81 -6.05 6.21
C ARG A 61 3.33 -4.69 6.73
N ALA A 62 2.13 -4.26 6.33
CA ALA A 62 1.51 -3.04 6.86
C ALA A 62 1.11 -3.18 8.34
N LEU A 63 0.60 -4.34 8.74
CA LEU A 63 0.28 -4.64 10.14
C LEU A 63 1.55 -4.69 11.00
N ASP A 64 2.60 -5.35 10.52
CA ASP A 64 3.90 -5.46 11.17
C ASP A 64 4.55 -4.08 11.40
N MET A 65 4.54 -3.21 10.38
CA MET A 65 5.04 -1.83 10.51
C MET A 65 4.21 -0.97 11.47
N THR A 66 2.90 -1.21 11.55
CA THR A 66 2.04 -0.49 12.50
C THR A 66 2.32 -0.95 13.94
N ALA A 67 2.57 -2.26 14.13
CA ALA A 67 2.95 -2.82 15.42
C ALA A 67 4.35 -2.37 15.89
N GLU A 68 5.31 -2.21 14.98
CA GLU A 68 6.65 -1.67 15.29
C GLU A 68 6.64 -0.17 15.60
N GLN A 69 5.68 0.61 15.09
CA GLN A 69 5.54 2.04 15.43
C GLN A 69 5.02 2.29 16.85
N GLU A 70 4.55 1.26 17.57
CA GLU A 70 4.06 1.36 18.94
C GLU A 70 5.12 1.01 20.01
N ASP A 71 6.41 1.01 19.65
CA ASP A 71 7.48 1.06 20.66
C ASP A 71 7.34 2.36 21.50
N PRO A 72 7.17 2.27 22.84
CA PRO A 72 6.68 3.35 23.69
C PRO A 72 7.79 4.33 24.06
N THR A 73 8.32 5.05 23.08
CA THR A 73 9.04 6.29 23.30
C THR A 73 8.59 7.31 22.28
N GLU A 74 7.45 7.94 22.56
CA GLU A 74 7.31 9.40 22.63
C GLU A 74 5.83 9.77 22.44
N SER A 75 5.17 10.10 23.55
CA SER A 75 4.04 11.03 23.52
C SER A 75 4.48 12.29 22.78
N ASN A 76 3.98 12.55 21.56
CA ASN A 76 3.68 13.91 21.15
C ASN A 76 2.66 13.98 19.99
N PRO A 77 1.72 14.95 20.04
CA PRO A 77 0.64 15.10 19.09
C PRO A 77 1.09 15.88 17.85
N ARG A 78 0.58 15.49 16.67
CA ARG A 78 0.66 16.23 15.41
C ARG A 78 2.06 16.70 15.00
N LYS A 79 2.74 15.89 14.19
CA LYS A 79 3.55 16.43 13.11
C LYS A 79 3.66 15.43 11.97
N GLU A 80 2.96 15.74 10.89
CA GLU A 80 3.34 15.44 9.50
C GLU A 80 4.09 14.10 9.30
N THR A 81 3.31 13.05 9.05
CA THR A 81 3.75 11.70 8.68
C THR A 81 4.72 11.77 7.49
N SER A 82 6.02 11.83 7.79
CA SER A 82 7.10 11.84 6.80
C SER A 82 7.30 10.43 6.24
N LEU A 83 6.45 10.10 5.26
CA LEU A 83 6.59 8.95 4.36
C LEU A 83 7.59 9.21 3.23
N ALA A 84 8.37 10.29 3.34
CA ALA A 84 9.41 10.69 2.40
C ALA A 84 10.47 9.59 2.10
N PRO A 85 11.00 8.83 3.08
CA PRO A 85 12.05 7.85 2.77
C PRO A 85 11.55 6.62 1.99
N VAL A 86 10.24 6.33 2.03
CA VAL A 86 9.63 5.22 1.26
C VAL A 86 9.40 5.63 -0.20
N ILE A 87 9.16 6.92 -0.45
CA ILE A 87 8.95 7.47 -1.79
C ILE A 87 10.27 7.51 -2.58
N GLU A 88 11.39 7.87 -1.92
CA GLU A 88 12.71 7.95 -2.56
C GLU A 88 13.24 6.56 -2.99
N ALA A 89 13.05 5.53 -2.16
CA ALA A 89 13.50 4.17 -2.48
C ALA A 89 12.71 3.49 -3.61
N LEU A 90 11.48 3.95 -3.91
CA LEU A 90 10.67 3.44 -5.02
C LEU A 90 10.99 4.13 -6.36
N ASP A 91 11.59 5.32 -6.34
CA ASP A 91 11.94 6.11 -7.53
C ASP A 91 13.28 5.64 -8.15
N GLU A 92 14.21 5.12 -7.35
CA GLU A 92 15.54 4.68 -7.80
C GLU A 92 15.56 3.34 -8.56
N SER A 93 14.43 2.66 -8.73
CA SER A 93 14.32 1.39 -9.45
C SER A 93 13.72 1.56 -10.85
N GLU A 94 14.29 2.45 -11.66
CA GLU A 94 14.03 2.55 -13.11
C GLU A 94 14.95 1.60 -13.91
N PRO A 95 14.44 0.61 -14.66
CA PRO A 95 15.20 0.01 -15.74
C PRO A 95 15.10 0.90 -16.99
N ALA A 96 16.26 1.30 -17.51
CA ALA A 96 16.41 2.14 -18.69
C ALA A 96 15.94 1.50 -20.01
N GLN A 97 15.25 2.31 -20.82
CA GLN A 97 15.12 2.32 -22.29
C GLN A 97 14.59 1.10 -23.06
N ALA A 98 13.58 1.35 -23.90
CA ALA A 98 13.70 1.17 -25.35
C ALA A 98 12.70 2.08 -26.10
N GLU A 99 13.25 3.11 -26.72
CA GLU A 99 12.64 3.90 -27.78
C GLU A 99 12.49 3.01 -29.03
N ASP A 100 11.32 2.97 -29.66
CA ASP A 100 11.18 2.59 -31.08
C ASP A 100 10.11 3.45 -31.76
N HIS A 101 10.64 4.54 -32.31
CA HIS A 101 10.33 5.18 -33.58
C HIS A 101 9.32 4.45 -34.51
N GLU A 102 8.22 5.11 -34.91
CA GLU A 102 7.82 5.03 -36.32
C GLU A 102 7.11 6.30 -36.81
N ASP A 103 7.79 6.92 -37.78
CA ASP A 103 7.43 8.03 -38.65
C ASP A 103 6.25 7.66 -39.57
N ARG A 104 5.31 8.59 -39.82
CA ARG A 104 4.46 8.46 -41.01
C ARG A 104 4.02 9.80 -41.60
N ASP A 105 4.67 10.09 -42.74
CA ASP A 105 4.39 11.01 -43.86
C ASP A 105 2.91 11.38 -44.08
#